data_AF-A0A3S1FEF8-F1
#
_entry.id   AF-A0A3S1FEF8-F1
#
_cell.length_a   1.000
_cell.length_b   1.000
_cell.length_c   1.000
_cell.angle_alpha   90.00
_cell.angle_beta   90.00
_cell.angle_gamma   90.00
#
_symmetry.space_group_name_H-M   'P 1'
#
loop_
_entity.id
_entity.type
_entity.pdbx_description
1 polymer ?
#
loop_
_entity_poly.entity_id
_entity_poly.type
_entity_poly.pdbx_seq_one_letter_code
_entity_poly.pdbx_strand_id
1 'polypeptide(L)' 'RYIYIYATDVFGHAILTGSTEMCIERRRFSTRGIEECWQRGHIAAQFLEVDTLEQARWTFFLTGNSP' A
#
# COMPACT_ATOMS: atom_id res chain seq x y z
N ARG A 1 4.14 -16.08 2.91
CA ARG A 1 3.11 -15.30 2.18
C ARG A 1 3.30 -13.83 2.53
N TYR A 2 3.40 -12.95 1.54
CA TYR A 2 3.55 -11.51 1.77
C TYR A 2 2.25 -10.78 1.52
N ILE A 3 2.02 -9.71 2.29
CA ILE A 3 0.92 -8.77 2.10
C ILE A 3 1.53 -7.37 2.02
N TYR A 4 1.13 -6.59 1.02
CA TYR A 4 1.56 -5.21 0.84
C TYR A 4 0.42 -4.29 1.24
N ILE A 5 0.67 -3.38 2.18
CA ILE A 5 -0.34 -2.49 2.74
C ILE A 5 0.03 -1.04 2.41
N TYR A 6 -0.93 -0.33 1.83
CA TYR A 6 -0.90 1.12 1.66
C TYR A 6 -2.16 1.70 2.29
N ALA A 7 -2.01 2.78 3.05
CA ALA A 7 -3.11 3.47 3.70
C ALA A 7 -2.86 4.97 3.70
N THR A 8 -3.94 5.73 3.57
CA THR A 8 -3.93 7.19 3.67
C THR A 8 -4.87 7.65 4.76
N ASP A 9 -4.61 8.85 5.29
CA ASP A 9 -5.57 9.57 6.11
C ASP A 9 -6.74 10.12 5.27
N VAL A 10 -7.65 10.85 5.92
CA VAL A 10 -8.80 11.50 5.26
C VAL A 10 -8.41 12.64 4.31
N PHE A 11 -7.17 13.12 4.37
CA PHE A 11 -6.62 14.16 3.51
C PHE A 11 -5.79 13.59 2.36
N GLY A 12 -5.57 12.27 2.33
CA GLY A 12 -4.79 11.57 1.31
C GLY A 12 -3.30 11.49 1.61
N HIS A 13 -2.84 11.83 2.81
CA HIS A 13 -1.44 11.63 3.20
C HIS A 13 -1.19 10.16 3.53
N ALA A 14 -0.06 9.62 3.08
CA ALA A 14 0.36 8.28 3.46
C ALA A 14 0.64 8.23 4.98
N ILE A 15 0.04 7.25 5.67
CA ILE A 15 0.21 7.08 7.12
C ILE A 15 1.14 5.93 7.50
N LEU A 16 1.51 5.11 6.51
CA LEU A 16 2.45 4.00 6.68
C LEU A 16 3.78 4.34 6.04
N THR A 17 4.87 3.99 6.72
CA THR A 17 6.22 4.06 6.16
C THR A 17 6.53 2.76 5.44
N GLY A 18 6.36 2.77 4.12
CA GLY A 18 6.72 1.66 3.23
C GLY A 18 8.02 1.91 2.49
N SER A 19 8.56 0.87 1.85
CA SER A 19 9.73 0.97 0.97
C SER A 19 9.52 0.32 -0.40
N THR A 20 8.46 -0.47 -0.55
CA THR A 20 8.15 -1.15 -1.82
C THR A 20 7.28 -0.25 -2.67
N GLU A 21 7.78 0.21 -3.83
CA GLU A 21 6.99 1.03 -4.74
C GLU A 21 6.04 0.17 -5.57
N MET A 22 4.74 0.53 -5.58
CA MET A 22 3.72 -0.10 -6.42
C MET A 22 2.71 0.94 -6.92
N CYS A 23 1.89 0.56 -7.91
CA CYS A 23 0.89 1.46 -8.50
C CYS A 23 -0.46 1.38 -7.78
N ILE A 24 -1.04 2.54 -7.43
CA ILE A 24 -2.44 2.67 -7.00
C ILE A 24 -3.27 3.39 -8.06
N GLU A 25 -4.56 3.04 -8.14
CA GLU A 25 -5.51 3.68 -9.02
C GLU A 25 -6.64 4.34 -8.20
N ARG A 26 -6.94 5.61 -8.49
CA ARG A 26 -7.94 6.39 -7.74
C ARG A 26 -9.39 5.93 -7.98
N ARG A 27 -9.66 5.28 -9.11
CA ARG A 27 -11.02 4.95 -9.56
C ARG A 27 -11.36 3.46 -9.50
N ARG A 28 -10.37 2.57 -9.45
CA ARG A 28 -10.55 1.11 -9.51
C ARG A 28 -9.69 0.44 -8.46
N PHE A 29 -10.28 -0.51 -7.73
CA PHE A 29 -9.59 -1.22 -6.65
C PHE A 29 -8.51 -2.19 -7.16
N SER A 30 -8.57 -2.59 -8.43
CA SER A 30 -7.66 -3.55 -9.04
C SER A 30 -6.79 -2.88 -10.09
N THR A 31 -5.49 -2.78 -9.78
CA THR A 31 -4.44 -2.34 -10.70
C THR A 31 -3.63 -3.57 -11.14
N ARG A 32 -3.05 -3.54 -12.35
CA ARG A 32 -2.21 -4.63 -12.87
C ARG A 32 -0.78 -4.14 -13.03
N GLY A 33 0.18 -4.93 -12.54
CA GLY A 33 1.61 -4.62 -12.63
C GLY A 33 2.02 -3.42 -11.78
N ILE A 34 3.32 -3.34 -11.48
CA ILE A 34 3.93 -2.28 -10.67
C ILE A 34 4.79 -1.32 -11.50
N GLU A 35 5.00 -1.65 -12.78
CA GLU A 35 5.86 -0.92 -13.70
C GLU A 35 5.15 0.32 -14.26
N GLU A 36 5.95 1.37 -14.49
CA GLU A 36 5.57 2.58 -15.23
C GLU A 36 4.25 3.25 -14.75
N CYS A 37 4.03 3.32 -13.43
CA CYS A 37 2.77 3.83 -12.85
C CYS A 37 2.34 5.17 -13.49
N TRP A 38 3.26 6.14 -13.54
CA TRP A 38 3.01 7.47 -14.08
C TRP A 38 2.62 7.47 -15.56
N GLN A 39 3.33 6.71 -16.41
CA GLN A 39 3.03 6.63 -17.84
C GLN A 39 1.65 6.01 -18.11
N ARG A 40 1.20 5.15 -17.18
CA ARG A 40 -0.10 4.49 -17.23
C ARG A 40 -1.22 5.26 -16.53
N GLY A 41 -0.94 6.47 -16.01
CA GLY A 41 -1.89 7.31 -15.31
C GLY A 41 -2.21 6.89 -13.87
N HIS A 42 -1.40 5.98 -13.31
CA HIS A 42 -1.46 5.55 -11.91
C HIS A 42 -0.57 6.42 -11.02
N ILE A 43 -0.77 6.30 -9.72
CA ILE A 43 0.06 6.97 -8.72
C ILE A 43 1.07 5.95 -8.20
N ALA A 44 2.34 6.31 -8.18
CA ALA A 44 3.38 5.54 -7.50
C ALA A 44 3.24 5.76 -5.98
N ALA A 45 3.15 4.68 -5.22
CA ALA A 45 3.00 4.72 -3.77
C ALA A 45 3.92 3.70 -3.09
N GLN A 46 4.38 4.04 -1.89
CA GLN A 46 5.23 3.17 -1.08
C GLN A 46 4.37 2.30 -0.16
N PHE A 47 4.44 1.00 -0.36
CA PHE A 47 3.75 -0.01 0.42
C PHE A 47 4.66 -0.56 1.52
N LEU A 48 4.04 -0.83 2.67
CA LEU A 48 4.64 -1.61 3.74
C LEU A 48 4.53 -3.09 3.36
N GLU A 49 5.66 -3.77 3.27
CA GLU A 49 5.73 -5.22 3.11
C GLU A 49 5.58 -5.90 4.48
N VAL A 50 4.63 -6.83 4.58
CA VAL A 50 4.39 -7.63 5.78
C VAL A 50 4.57 -9.10 5.45
N ASP A 51 5.56 -9.74 6.08
CA ASP A 51 5.67 -11.19 6.07
C ASP A 51 4.65 -11.79 7.03
N THR A 52 3.67 -12.52 6.49
CA THR A 52 2.66 -13.20 7.30
C THR A 52 3.14 -14.55 7.84
N LEU A 53 4.39 -14.98 7.54
CA LEU A 53 4.96 -16.26 7.95
C LEU A 53 4.04 -17.45 7.65
N GLU A 54 3.39 -17.37 6.49
CA GLU A 54 2.43 -18.36 5.96
C GLU A 54 1.18 -18.59 6.83
N GLN A 55 0.91 -17.69 7.79
CA GLN A 55 -0.26 -17.79 8.65
C GLN A 55 -1.56 -17.51 7.87
N ALA A 56 -2.52 -18.43 7.97
CA ALA A 56 -3.83 -18.29 7.33
C ALA A 56 -4.69 -17.16 7.93
N ARG A 57 -4.52 -16.90 9.24
CA ARG A 57 -5.21 -15.83 9.98
C ARG A 57 -4.16 -14.91 10.61
N TRP A 58 -4.24 -13.64 10.29
CA TRP A 58 -3.32 -12.61 10.78
C TRP A 58 -4.11 -11.32 11.03
N THR A 59 -3.56 -10.45 11.86
CA THR A 59 -4.13 -9.14 12.18
C THR A 59 -3.02 -8.09 12.08
N PHE A 60 -3.31 -6.96 11.46
CA PHE A 60 -2.40 -5.82 11.40
C PHE A 60 -3.05 -4.63 12.11
N PHE A 61 -2.32 -4.04 13.06
CA PHE A 61 -2.78 -2.91 13.84
C PHE A 61 -2.28 -1.62 13.19
N LEU A 62 -3.21 -0.79 12.72
CA LEU A 62 -2.92 0.56 12.28
C LEU A 62 -2.85 1.47 13.51
N THR A 63 -1.66 1.93 13.86
CA THR A 63 -1.50 3.04 14.81
C THR A 63 -1.41 4.31 14.01
N GLY A 64 -2.38 5.22 14.17
CA GLY A 64 -2.24 6.57 13.65
C GLY A 64 -1.04 7.21 14.34
N ASN A 65 0.00 7.53 13.59
CA ASN A 65 1.04 8.42 14.10
C ASN A 65 0.41 9.81 14.16
N SER A 66 -0.32 10.08 15.25
CA SER A 66 -0.59 11.46 15.64
C SER A 66 0.78 12.14 15.79
N PRO A 67 0.99 13.33 15.21
CA PRO A 67 2.21 14.09 15.49
C PRO A 67 2.38 14.35 16.99
#